data_AF-A0A3B9BQA8-F1
#
_entry.id   AF-A0A3B9BQA8-F1
#
_cell.length_a   1.000
_cell.length_b   1.000
_cell.length_c   1.000
_cell.angle_alpha   90.00
_cell.angle_beta   90.00
_cell.angle_gamma   90.00
#
_symmetry.space_group_name_H-M   'P 1'
#
loop_
_entity.id
_entity.type
_entity.pdbx_description
1 polymer ?
#
loop_
_entity_poly.entity_id
_entity_poly.type
_entity_poly.pdbx_seq_one_letter_code
_entity_poly.pdbx_strand_id
1 'polypeptide(L)' 'MHLISKQEAKILITEAAKIFLKDGVLLLYGPFKRNGKLTSKGDVIFDAKLRAQNRDTGYKDDK' A
#
# COMPACT_ATOMS: atom_id res chain seq x y z
N MET A 1 1.93 -2.40 -1.67
CA MET A 1 2.14 -1.81 -0.32
C MET A 1 1.09 -2.31 0.68
N HIS A 2 0.97 -3.63 0.86
CA HIS A 2 -0.12 -4.22 1.67
C HIS A 2 0.37 -5.10 2.84
N LEU A 3 1.68 -5.24 3.02
CA LEU A 3 2.30 -6.04 4.11
C LEU A 3 2.88 -5.18 5.24
N ILE A 4 2.73 -3.87 5.15
CA ILE A 4 3.20 -2.91 6.14
C ILE A 4 2.06 -1.97 6.51
N SER A 5 2.11 -1.43 7.72
CA SER A 5 1.18 -0.44 8.22
C SER A 5 1.16 0.84 7.38
N LYS A 6 0.16 1.69 7.60
CA LYS A 6 0.13 3.04 6.99
C LYS A 6 1.32 3.89 7.45
N GLN A 7 1.74 3.73 8.72
CA GLN A 7 2.86 4.48 9.28
C GLN A 7 4.20 4.04 8.68
N GLU A 8 4.46 2.74 8.59
CA GLU A 8 5.67 2.21 7.95
C GLU A 8 5.75 2.58 6.47
N ALA A 9 4.62 2.56 5.76
CA ALA A 9 4.55 3.04 4.38
C ALA A 9 4.93 4.52 4.25
N LYS A 10 4.48 5.37 5.19
CA LYS A 10 4.87 6.78 5.23
C LYS A 10 6.37 6.93 5.44
N ILE A 11 6.94 6.18 6.39
CA ILE A 11 8.40 6.19 6.65
C ILE A 11 9.15 5.77 5.38
N LEU A 12 8.78 4.65 4.75
CA LEU A 12 9.39 4.15 3.52
C LEU A 12 9.44 5.24 2.43
N ILE A 13 8.28 5.88 2.16
CA ILE A 13 8.18 6.91 1.11
C ILE A 13 8.99 8.15 1.47
N THR A 14 8.93 8.60 2.72
CA THR A 14 9.69 9.76 3.19
C THR A 14 11.20 9.54 3.12
N GLU A 15 11.69 8.38 3.54
CA GLU A 15 13.12 8.06 3.45
C GLU A 15 13.58 7.86 2.00
N ALA A 16 12.77 7.22 1.16
CA ALA A 16 13.08 7.09 -0.27
C ALA A 16 13.17 8.46 -0.96
N ALA A 17 12.31 9.41 -0.59
CA ALA A 17 12.32 10.75 -1.19
C ALA A 17 13.63 11.53 -0.91
N LYS A 18 14.35 11.23 0.19
CA LYS A 18 15.60 11.94 0.55
C LYS A 18 16.74 11.69 -0.42
N ILE A 19 16.68 10.60 -1.19
CA ILE A 19 17.76 10.17 -2.09
C ILE A 19 17.46 10.42 -3.57
N PHE A 20 16.31 11.03 -3.89
CA PHE A 20 15.98 11.30 -5.29
C PHE A 20 16.80 12.46 -5.85
N LEU A 21 17.34 12.22 -7.05
CA LEU A 21 17.84 13.29 -7.90
C LEU A 21 16.67 14.19 -8.33
N LYS A 22 17.01 15.37 -8.86
CA LYS A 22 16.03 16.23 -9.53
C LYS A 22 15.26 15.40 -10.57
N ASP A 23 13.93 15.48 -10.52
CA ASP A 23 13.01 14.77 -11.40
C ASP A 23 12.99 13.23 -11.24
N GLY A 24 13.54 12.70 -10.14
CA GLY A 24 13.46 11.27 -9.80
C GLY A 24 12.03 10.80 -9.52
N VAL A 25 11.70 9.58 -9.93
CA VAL A 25 10.35 9.00 -9.80
C VAL A 25 10.37 7.70 -9.01
N LEU A 26 9.49 7.60 -8.00
CA LEU A 26 9.19 6.33 -7.32
C LEU A 26 7.94 5.70 -7.90
N LEU A 27 8.05 4.49 -8.42
CA LEU A 27 6.90 3.71 -8.88
C LEU A 27 6.57 2.63 -7.86
N LEU A 28 5.40 2.73 -7.24
CA LEU A 28 4.85 1.69 -6.39
C LEU A 28 3.79 0.92 -7.16
N TYR A 29 3.97 -0.39 -7.28
CA TYR A 29 3.01 -1.26 -7.93
C TYR A 29 2.41 -2.26 -6.95
N GLY A 30 1.31 -2.86 -7.38
CA GLY A 30 0.57 -3.87 -6.64
C GLY A 30 -0.89 -3.47 -6.48
N PRO A 31 -1.65 -4.29 -5.76
CA PRO A 31 -3.08 -4.10 -5.67
C PRO A 31 -3.40 -3.02 -4.62
N PHE A 32 -4.31 -2.12 -4.99
CA PHE A 32 -4.82 -1.02 -4.19
C PHE A 32 -6.35 -1.03 -4.27
N LYS A 33 -7.00 -0.48 -3.25
CA LYS A 33 -8.41 -0.12 -3.38
C LYS A 33 -8.51 1.03 -4.38
N ARG A 34 -9.60 1.03 -5.14
CA ARG A 34 -9.94 2.08 -6.10
C ARG A 34 -11.16 2.81 -5.58
N ASN A 35 -11.01 4.05 -5.14
CA ASN A 35 -12.07 4.79 -4.45
C ASN A 35 -12.67 3.99 -3.27
N GLY A 36 -11.81 3.40 -2.44
CA GLY A 36 -12.21 2.59 -1.28
C GLY A 36 -12.73 1.20 -1.61
N LYS A 37 -12.83 0.82 -2.88
CA LYS A 37 -13.38 -0.48 -3.32
C LYS A 37 -12.29 -1.45 -3.76
N LEU A 38 -12.45 -2.73 -3.37
CA LEU A 38 -11.63 -3.83 -3.89
C LEU A 38 -12.19 -4.29 -5.24
N THR A 39 -11.30 -4.60 -6.18
CA THR A 39 -11.64 -4.77 -7.61
C THR A 39 -12.05 -6.19 -8.00
N SER A 40 -11.77 -7.19 -7.16
CA SER A 40 -12.09 -8.59 -7.43
C SER A 40 -12.43 -9.36 -6.16
N LYS A 41 -13.07 -10.54 -6.31
CA LYS A 41 -13.29 -11.47 -5.20
C LYS A 41 -11.97 -11.92 -4.56
N GLY A 42 -10.94 -12.12 -5.37
CA GLY A 42 -9.59 -12.46 -4.90
C GLY A 42 -9.00 -11.36 -4.01
N ASP A 43 -9.15 -10.10 -4.41
CA ASP A 43 -8.70 -8.95 -3.62
C ASP A 43 -9.42 -8.85 -2.27
N VAL A 44 -10.73 -9.12 -2.24
CA VAL A 44 -11.52 -9.15 -1.00
C VAL A 44 -10.99 -10.21 -0.03
N ILE A 45 -10.81 -11.44 -0.52
CA ILE A 45 -10.32 -12.55 0.31
C ILE A 45 -8.90 -12.28 0.80
N PHE A 46 -8.05 -11.74 -0.07
CA PHE A 46 -6.66 -11.47 0.28
C PHE A 46 -6.50 -10.29 1.25
N ASP A 47 -7.21 -9.16 1.05
CA ASP A 47 -7.23 -8.03 2.00
C ASP A 47 -7.74 -8.49 3.38
N ALA A 48 -8.80 -9.31 3.41
CA ALA A 48 -9.34 -9.86 4.66
C ALA A 48 -8.33 -10.77 5.37
N LYS A 49 -7.63 -11.66 4.63
CA LYS A 49 -6.61 -12.55 5.20
C LYS A 49 -5.46 -11.76 5.81
N LEU A 50 -4.98 -10.72 5.12
CA LEU A 50 -3.92 -9.85 5.62
C LEU A 50 -4.35 -9.17 6.92
N ARG A 51 -5.53 -8.54 6.94
CA ARG A 51 -6.06 -7.86 8.13
C ARG A 51 -6.33 -8.80 9.30
N ALA A 52 -6.71 -10.04 9.03
CA ALA A 52 -6.90 -11.07 10.06
C ALA A 52 -5.57 -11.47 10.72
N GLN A 53 -4.47 -11.51 9.96
CA GLN A 53 -3.13 -11.79 10.49
C GLN A 53 -2.52 -10.58 11.19
N ASN A 54 -2.67 -9.40 10.59
CA ASN A 54 -2.24 -8.14 11.17
C ASN A 54 -3.19 -7.03 10.71
N ARG A 55 -3.93 -6.45 11.67
CA ARG A 55 -4.97 -5.45 11.42
C ARG A 55 -4.46 -4.20 10.70
N ASP A 56 -3.17 -3.88 10.85
CA ASP A 56 -2.56 -2.70 10.24
C ASP A 56 -2.11 -2.92 8.79
N THR A 57 -2.13 -4.18 8.33
CA THR A 57 -1.82 -4.56 6.95
C THR A 57 -3.07 -4.58 6.06
N GLY A 58 -2.93 -5.00 4.81
CA GLY A 58 -3.97 -4.97 3.80
C GLY A 58 -3.80 -3.82 2.80
N TYR A 59 -4.71 -3.79 1.83
CA TYR A 59 -4.68 -2.86 0.71
C TYR A 59 -4.94 -1.44 1.20
N LYS A 60 -4.12 -0.53 0.70
CA LYS A 60 -4.29 0.91 0.85
C LYS A 60 -5.20 1.42 -0.25
N ASP A 61 -5.84 2.55 0.01
CA ASP A 61 -6.61 3.25 -1.01
C ASP A 61 -5.69 4.02 -1.95
N ASP A 62 -6.17 4.28 -3.15
CA ASP A 62 -5.47 5.07 -4.16
C ASP A 62 -5.66 6.58 -4.00
N LYS A 63 -6.20 6.99 -2.84
CA LYS A 63 -6.39 8.35 -2.38
C LYS A 63 -5.75 8.57 -1.01
#